data_AF-A0AA38MRY9-F1
#
_entry.id   AF-A0AA38MRY9-F1
#
_cell.length_a   1.000
_cell.length_b   1.000
_cell.length_c   1.000
_cell.angle_alpha   90.00
_cell.angle_beta   90.00
_cell.angle_gamma   90.00
#
_symmetry.space_group_name_H-M   'P 1'
#
loop_
_entity.id
_entity.type
_entity.pdbx_description
1 polymer ?
#
loop_
_entity_poly.entity_id
_entity_poly.type
_entity_poly.pdbx_seq_one_letter_code
_entity_poly.pdbx_strand_id
1 'polypeptide(L)'
;MFRTIRRADLNHTPLNLSNTEEIHTPHTIDKIISGLKQKQLDGKFYKDLEETHVNKKMSLIWLKKSSLYAETEGFVFAIQDQVINTKNYRKYIIKDPNIRNDCCRLCKAKPETIQHIISSCSILAQTDYKARHDNVAKIIHKELATLMNLIEDTTPYYTYIPSPFLENNKYKLYWDRTILTDLNITVNRPDIILIKKHTNEAILIDIAVPNTNNIIQTYHTKISKYLQLSIEMKSMLNLKKNSILPLVISNVGVVPNSLVENLKSLHLNDSIIIKIQKAVLLGTYHIVRKFLEQSDHVSQIRLAPVGQSSVGHFPSDARINGR
;
A
#
# COMPACT_ATOMS: atom_id res chain seq x y z
N MET A 1 -15.14 -9.08 22.87
CA MET A 1 -14.74 -8.22 21.74
C MET A 1 -14.85 -6.74 22.10
N PHE A 2 -16.05 -6.21 22.40
CA PHE A 2 -16.25 -4.78 22.75
C PHE A 2 -15.41 -4.28 23.94
N ARG A 3 -15.29 -5.08 25.02
CA ARG A 3 -14.49 -4.71 26.22
C ARG A 3 -12.98 -4.67 25.99
N THR A 4 -12.45 -5.40 25.00
CA THR A 4 -11.01 -5.44 24.68
C THR A 4 -10.64 -4.28 23.75
N ILE A 5 -11.48 -4.03 22.72
CA ILE A 5 -11.39 -2.87 21.82
C ILE A 5 -11.38 -1.57 22.62
N ARG A 6 -12.25 -1.50 23.66
CA ARG A 6 -12.36 -0.36 24.57
C ARG A 6 -11.09 -0.04 25.38
N ARG A 7 -10.23 -1.05 25.64
CA ARG A 7 -8.97 -0.87 26.39
C ARG A 7 -7.77 -0.54 25.49
N ALA A 8 -7.87 -0.81 24.19
CA ALA A 8 -6.80 -0.59 23.22
C ALA A 8 -6.94 0.76 22.46
N ASP A 9 -8.05 1.46 22.64
CA ASP A 9 -8.33 2.73 21.98
C ASP A 9 -7.63 3.90 22.69
N LEU A 10 -6.45 4.28 22.18
CA LEU A 10 -5.61 5.38 22.66
C LEU A 10 -5.94 6.72 21.96
N ASN A 11 -7.21 7.01 21.69
CA ASN A 11 -7.66 8.20 20.91
C ASN A 11 -7.15 8.26 19.45
N HIS A 12 -6.83 7.12 18.84
CA HIS A 12 -6.45 7.08 17.42
C HIS A 12 -7.66 7.09 16.48
N THR A 13 -8.87 6.87 16.99
CA THR A 13 -10.12 6.99 16.25
C THR A 13 -11.03 8.03 16.92
N PRO A 14 -11.91 8.73 16.18
CA PRO A 14 -12.83 9.73 16.75
C PRO A 14 -13.94 9.12 17.61
N LEU A 15 -14.10 7.80 17.60
CA LEU A 15 -14.92 7.06 18.55
C LEU A 15 -14.11 6.95 19.84
N ASN A 16 -14.26 7.88 20.77
CA ASN A 16 -13.66 7.79 22.10
C ASN A 16 -14.36 6.69 22.90
N LEU A 17 -14.00 5.43 22.67
CA LEU A 17 -14.68 4.27 23.26
C LEU A 17 -14.46 4.18 24.77
N SER A 18 -13.48 4.91 25.31
CA SER A 18 -13.18 4.94 26.74
C SER A 18 -14.28 5.65 27.56
N ASN A 19 -15.01 6.59 26.97
CA ASN A 19 -16.00 7.41 27.68
C ASN A 19 -17.27 6.60 28.03
N THR A 20 -17.72 6.69 29.28
CA THR A 20 -18.79 5.86 29.90
C THR A 20 -20.22 6.34 29.67
N GLU A 21 -20.47 7.26 28.75
CA GLU A 21 -21.84 7.69 28.46
C GLU A 21 -22.53 6.68 27.52
N GLU A 22 -23.24 5.73 28.12
CA GLU A 22 -24.10 4.79 27.41
C GLU A 22 -25.28 5.52 26.75
N ILE A 23 -25.17 5.78 25.44
CA ILE A 23 -26.34 6.12 24.62
C ILE A 23 -26.93 4.82 24.11
N HIS A 24 -27.89 4.28 24.86
CA HIS A 24 -28.67 3.12 24.45
C HIS A 24 -29.79 3.58 23.49
N THR A 25 -29.60 3.39 22.18
CA THR A 25 -30.71 3.37 21.22
C THR A 25 -30.67 2.07 20.42
N PRO A 26 -31.73 1.23 20.49
CA PRO A 26 -31.77 0.00 19.70
C PRO A 26 -32.04 0.37 18.23
N HIS A 27 -31.01 0.31 17.40
CA HIS A 27 -31.14 0.44 15.96
C HIS A 27 -31.05 -0.95 15.32
N THR A 28 -32.10 -1.36 14.62
CA THR A 28 -32.08 -2.54 13.73
C THR A 28 -30.91 -2.43 12.75
N ILE A 29 -30.32 -3.55 12.32
CA ILE A 29 -29.20 -3.58 11.35
C ILE A 29 -29.50 -2.70 10.12
N ASP A 30 -30.74 -2.68 9.66
CA ASP A 30 -31.18 -1.83 8.55
C ASP A 30 -31.14 -0.32 8.84
N LYS A 31 -31.39 0.09 10.08
CA LYS A 31 -31.24 1.49 10.54
C LYS A 31 -29.77 1.90 10.68
N ILE A 32 -28.90 0.96 11.04
CA ILE A 32 -27.45 1.19 11.07
C ILE A 32 -26.91 1.33 9.64
N ILE A 33 -27.32 0.46 8.72
CA ILE A 33 -26.93 0.51 7.31
C ILE A 33 -27.46 1.78 6.64
N SER A 34 -28.70 2.20 6.91
CA SER A 34 -29.25 3.44 6.35
C SER A 34 -28.62 4.70 6.93
N GLY A 35 -28.26 4.70 8.23
CA GLY A 35 -27.51 5.78 8.87
C GLY A 35 -26.05 5.88 8.38
N LEU A 36 -25.40 4.74 8.12
CA LEU A 36 -24.06 4.70 7.51
C LEU A 36 -24.08 5.21 6.06
N LYS A 37 -25.14 4.94 5.30
CA LYS A 37 -25.31 5.47 3.93
C LYS A 37 -25.50 7.00 3.88
N GLN A 38 -25.95 7.63 4.97
CA GLN A 38 -26.22 9.07 5.03
C GLN A 38 -25.01 9.93 5.44
N LYS A 39 -23.94 9.32 5.97
CA LYS A 39 -22.73 10.05 6.37
C LYS A 39 -21.82 10.28 5.15
N GLN A 40 -21.32 11.51 4.98
CA GLN A 40 -20.64 11.98 3.76
C GLN A 40 -19.40 11.16 3.32
N LEU A 41 -18.75 10.46 4.25
CA LEU A 41 -17.56 9.63 3.99
C LEU A 41 -17.76 8.14 4.26
N ASP A 42 -18.75 7.77 5.09
CA ASP A 42 -19.01 6.36 5.40
C ASP A 42 -19.56 5.68 4.15
N GLY A 43 -19.01 4.52 3.81
CA GLY A 43 -19.45 3.77 2.64
C GLY A 43 -18.63 3.98 1.38
N LYS A 44 -17.56 4.80 1.36
CA LYS A 44 -16.72 4.91 0.16
C LYS A 44 -16.14 3.57 -0.26
N PHE A 45 -15.53 2.83 0.66
CA PHE A 45 -15.03 1.49 0.38
C PHE A 45 -16.14 0.56 -0.15
N TYR A 46 -17.35 0.66 0.40
CA TYR A 46 -18.49 -0.12 -0.07
C TYR A 46 -18.94 0.28 -1.48
N LYS A 47 -18.91 1.58 -1.83
CA LYS A 47 -19.20 2.06 -3.19
C LYS A 47 -18.16 1.54 -4.19
N ASP A 48 -16.88 1.63 -3.83
CA ASP A 48 -15.78 1.10 -4.64
C ASP A 48 -15.96 -0.42 -4.92
N LEU A 49 -16.52 -1.18 -3.96
CA LEU A 49 -16.79 -2.62 -4.13
C LEU A 49 -17.93 -2.96 -5.09
N GLU A 50 -18.82 -2.01 -5.40
CA GLU A 50 -19.92 -2.21 -6.35
C GLU A 50 -19.53 -1.88 -7.80
N GLU A 51 -18.30 -1.40 -8.04
CA GLU A 51 -17.84 -1.11 -9.39
C GLU A 51 -17.72 -2.40 -10.23
N THR A 52 -18.15 -2.32 -11.50
CA THR A 52 -18.25 -3.50 -12.40
C THR A 52 -16.91 -4.19 -12.65
N HIS A 53 -15.81 -3.44 -12.59
CA HIS A 53 -14.46 -3.94 -12.81
C HIS A 53 -13.84 -4.56 -11.54
N VAL A 54 -14.53 -4.50 -10.39
CA VAL A 54 -14.05 -5.00 -9.10
C VAL A 54 -14.58 -6.40 -8.83
N ASN A 55 -13.67 -7.27 -8.38
CA ASN A 55 -14.04 -8.57 -7.86
C ASN A 55 -14.39 -8.46 -6.38
N LYS A 56 -15.68 -8.23 -6.08
CA LYS A 56 -16.16 -8.04 -4.70
C LYS A 56 -15.81 -9.20 -3.77
N LYS A 57 -15.97 -10.44 -4.24
CA LYS A 57 -15.66 -11.64 -3.46
C LYS A 57 -14.18 -11.70 -3.08
N MET A 58 -13.29 -11.48 -4.04
CA MET A 58 -11.84 -11.48 -3.78
C MET A 58 -11.39 -10.25 -2.99
N SER A 59 -12.05 -9.11 -3.14
CA SER A 59 -11.77 -7.91 -2.34
C SER A 59 -12.12 -8.09 -0.85
N LEU A 60 -12.96 -9.05 -0.48
CA LEU A 60 -13.37 -9.32 0.90
C LEU A 60 -12.79 -10.62 1.47
N ILE A 61 -11.98 -11.36 0.71
CA ILE A 61 -11.51 -12.69 1.13
C ILE A 61 -10.59 -12.64 2.36
N TRP A 62 -9.84 -11.55 2.53
CA TRP A 62 -8.96 -11.36 3.68
C TRP A 62 -9.70 -11.40 5.02
N LEU A 63 -10.95 -10.91 5.08
CA LEU A 63 -11.77 -10.94 6.30
C LEU A 63 -12.06 -12.36 6.79
N LYS A 64 -12.00 -13.35 5.90
CA LYS A 64 -12.24 -14.76 6.24
C LYS A 64 -10.96 -15.55 6.44
N LYS A 65 -9.85 -15.16 5.79
CA LYS A 65 -8.68 -16.03 5.59
C LYS A 65 -7.33 -15.42 5.94
N SER A 66 -7.23 -14.10 6.12
CA SER A 66 -5.93 -13.45 6.29
C SER A 66 -5.34 -13.56 7.70
N SER A 67 -6.14 -13.98 8.69
CA SER A 67 -5.73 -14.11 10.10
C SER A 67 -5.01 -12.84 10.60
N LEU A 68 -5.73 -11.72 10.61
CA LEU A 68 -5.26 -10.46 11.19
C LEU A 68 -5.78 -10.32 12.61
N TYR A 69 -5.05 -9.59 13.45
CA TYR A 69 -5.52 -9.23 14.79
C TYR A 69 -6.68 -8.23 14.69
N ALA A 70 -7.66 -8.33 15.59
CA ALA A 70 -8.88 -7.51 15.55
C ALA A 70 -8.57 -6.00 15.53
N GLU A 71 -7.53 -5.56 16.24
CA GLU A 71 -7.05 -4.18 16.25
C GLU A 71 -6.52 -3.74 14.88
N THR A 72 -5.82 -4.65 14.19
CA THR A 72 -5.31 -4.40 12.83
C THR A 72 -6.46 -4.30 11.84
N GLU A 73 -7.44 -5.20 11.93
CA GLU A 73 -8.63 -5.17 11.08
C GLU A 73 -9.43 -3.88 11.27
N GLY A 74 -9.70 -3.49 12.52
CA GLY A 74 -10.42 -2.25 12.84
C GLY A 74 -9.73 -1.01 12.28
N PHE A 75 -8.39 -0.94 12.34
CA PHE A 75 -7.65 0.17 11.76
C PHE A 75 -7.66 0.15 10.23
N VAL A 76 -7.58 -1.02 9.61
CA VAL A 76 -7.72 -1.16 8.15
C VAL A 76 -9.09 -0.66 7.69
N PHE A 77 -10.16 -0.98 8.42
CA PHE A 77 -11.49 -0.44 8.14
C PHE A 77 -11.54 1.09 8.26
N ALA A 78 -10.93 1.66 9.31
CA ALA A 78 -10.84 3.11 9.46
C ALA A 78 -10.11 3.77 8.27
N ILE A 79 -9.06 3.14 7.73
CA ILE A 79 -8.36 3.60 6.51
C ILE A 79 -9.27 3.50 5.28
N GLN A 80 -9.96 2.37 5.11
CA GLN A 80 -10.88 2.11 4.00
C GLN A 80 -12.03 3.12 3.95
N ASP A 81 -12.63 3.41 5.11
CA ASP A 81 -13.71 4.39 5.27
C ASP A 81 -13.20 5.84 5.38
N GLN A 82 -11.88 6.05 5.31
CA GLN A 82 -11.24 7.36 5.38
C GLN A 82 -11.46 8.11 6.71
N VAL A 83 -11.77 7.37 7.77
CA VAL A 83 -11.99 7.86 9.13
C VAL A 83 -10.66 7.80 9.89
N ILE A 84 -9.68 8.55 9.40
CA ILE A 84 -8.34 8.68 10.01
C ILE A 84 -8.13 10.14 10.42
N ASN A 85 -7.46 10.35 11.56
CA ASN A 85 -7.17 11.66 12.16
C ASN A 85 -6.16 12.50 11.35
N THR A 86 -6.52 12.79 10.11
CA THR A 86 -5.79 13.66 9.19
C THR A 86 -6.26 15.09 9.36
N LYS A 87 -5.43 16.07 9.01
CA LYS A 87 -5.82 17.50 9.09
C LYS A 87 -7.01 17.81 8.19
N ASN A 88 -7.11 17.19 7.02
CA ASN A 88 -8.26 17.41 6.14
C ASN A 88 -9.54 16.87 6.78
N TYR A 89 -9.50 15.67 7.38
CA TYR A 89 -10.62 15.12 8.14
C TYR A 89 -11.02 16.03 9.31
N ARG A 90 -10.06 16.48 10.13
CA ARG A 90 -10.32 17.40 11.24
C ARG A 90 -10.95 18.72 10.79
N LYS A 91 -10.47 19.29 9.69
CA LYS A 91 -10.95 20.59 9.17
C LYS A 91 -12.35 20.51 8.60
N TYR A 92 -12.65 19.52 7.76
CA TYR A 92 -13.89 19.49 7.00
C TYR A 92 -14.99 18.63 7.63
N ILE A 93 -14.62 17.58 8.38
CA ILE A 93 -15.57 16.62 8.94
C ILE A 93 -15.84 16.94 10.42
N ILE A 94 -14.78 16.98 11.23
CA ILE A 94 -14.91 17.36 12.66
C ILE A 94 -15.19 18.87 12.79
N LYS A 95 -14.79 19.67 11.79
CA LYS A 95 -14.88 21.14 11.82
C LYS A 95 -14.12 21.75 13.00
N ASP A 96 -12.96 21.19 13.32
CA ASP A 96 -12.08 21.68 14.38
C ASP A 96 -11.58 23.11 14.05
N PRO A 97 -11.97 24.14 14.82
CA PRO A 97 -11.63 25.53 14.54
C PRO A 97 -10.12 25.81 14.65
N ASN A 98 -9.36 24.92 15.29
CA ASN A 98 -7.92 25.06 15.43
C ASN A 98 -7.16 24.67 14.14
N ILE A 99 -7.80 23.95 13.21
CA ILE A 99 -7.16 23.51 11.97
C ILE A 99 -7.42 24.51 10.84
N ARG A 100 -6.53 25.50 10.74
CA ARG A 100 -6.57 26.49 9.65
C ARG A 100 -5.97 25.96 8.34
N ASN A 101 -4.86 25.25 8.45
CA ASN A 101 -4.11 24.70 7.32
C ASN A 101 -4.19 23.17 7.28
N ASP A 102 -4.73 22.62 6.19
CA ASP A 102 -4.87 21.19 5.95
C ASP A 102 -3.75 20.60 5.10
N CYS A 103 -2.69 21.33 4.77
CA CYS A 103 -1.52 20.76 4.11
C CYS A 103 -0.88 19.61 4.91
N CYS A 104 -0.50 18.57 4.18
CA CYS A 104 0.19 17.38 4.65
C CYS A 104 1.36 17.73 5.56
N ARG A 105 1.38 17.15 6.76
CA ARG A 105 2.42 17.41 7.76
C ARG A 105 3.82 16.97 7.33
N LEU A 106 3.95 16.07 6.35
CA LEU A 106 5.24 15.65 5.78
C LEU A 106 5.65 16.50 4.58
N CYS A 107 4.93 16.41 3.45
CA CYS A 107 5.35 17.07 2.21
C CYS A 107 4.99 18.55 2.12
N LYS A 108 4.09 19.05 2.98
CA LYS A 108 3.58 20.43 3.02
C LYS A 108 2.94 20.96 1.72
N ALA A 109 2.80 20.13 0.68
CA ALA A 109 2.45 20.57 -0.68
C ALA A 109 0.99 20.31 -1.08
N LYS A 110 0.33 19.31 -0.48
CA LYS A 110 -1.05 18.91 -0.83
C LYS A 110 -1.90 18.75 0.44
N PRO A 111 -3.24 18.82 0.33
CA PRO A 111 -4.13 18.51 1.44
C PRO A 111 -3.83 17.13 2.04
N GLU A 112 -3.82 17.07 3.37
CA GLU A 112 -3.57 15.87 4.15
C GLU A 112 -4.83 15.01 4.19
N THR A 113 -5.13 14.33 3.08
CA THR A 113 -6.17 13.30 3.03
C THR A 113 -5.56 11.93 3.26
N ILE A 114 -6.37 10.93 3.63
CA ILE A 114 -5.88 9.55 3.70
C ILE A 114 -5.35 9.09 2.35
N GLN A 115 -6.03 9.45 1.26
CA GLN A 115 -5.64 9.13 -0.11
C GLN A 115 -4.26 9.72 -0.44
N HIS A 116 -3.99 10.96 -0.02
CA HIS A 116 -2.67 11.55 -0.16
C HIS A 116 -1.60 10.75 0.60
N ILE A 117 -1.85 10.41 1.87
CA ILE A 117 -0.92 9.69 2.74
C ILE A 117 -0.56 8.31 2.18
N ILE A 118 -1.52 7.58 1.62
CA ILE A 118 -1.32 6.18 1.20
C ILE A 118 -0.84 6.02 -0.24
N SER A 119 -0.76 7.09 -1.03
CA SER A 119 -0.47 6.96 -2.48
C SER A 119 0.29 8.10 -3.15
N SER A 120 0.28 9.31 -2.59
CA SER A 120 0.63 10.52 -3.34
C SER A 120 1.57 11.46 -2.58
N CYS A 121 2.01 11.09 -1.36
CA CYS A 121 2.97 11.88 -0.62
C CYS A 121 4.39 11.63 -1.16
N SER A 122 5.02 12.66 -1.71
CA SER A 122 6.36 12.57 -2.30
C SER A 122 7.42 12.06 -1.34
N ILE A 123 7.30 12.39 -0.05
CA ILE A 123 8.23 11.97 1.01
C ILE A 123 8.15 10.45 1.26
N LEU A 124 6.98 9.83 1.04
CA LEU A 124 6.75 8.41 1.29
C LEU A 124 6.99 7.53 0.05
N ALA A 125 7.17 8.14 -1.13
CA ALA A 125 7.18 7.44 -2.40
C ALA A 125 8.37 6.48 -2.57
N GLN A 126 9.58 6.95 -2.29
CA GLN A 126 10.82 6.19 -2.52
C GLN A 126 11.14 5.18 -1.39
N THR A 127 10.38 5.21 -0.30
CA THR A 127 10.61 4.38 0.88
C THR A 127 9.41 3.46 1.13
N ASP A 128 8.35 3.99 1.73
CA ASP A 128 7.25 3.18 2.24
C ASP A 128 6.35 2.65 1.10
N TYR A 129 6.10 3.44 0.05
CA TYR A 129 5.32 2.95 -1.10
C TYR A 129 6.10 1.90 -1.90
N LYS A 130 7.42 2.12 -2.08
CA LYS A 130 8.32 1.14 -2.69
C LYS A 130 8.35 -0.17 -1.90
N ALA A 131 8.48 -0.12 -0.57
CA ALA A 131 8.45 -1.32 0.26
C ALA A 131 7.14 -2.11 0.13
N ARG A 132 5.98 -1.41 0.12
CA ARG A 132 4.67 -2.06 -0.11
C ARG A 132 4.57 -2.71 -1.48
N HIS A 133 5.07 -2.04 -2.52
CA HIS A 133 5.15 -2.57 -3.87
C HIS A 133 6.04 -3.82 -3.94
N ASP A 134 7.26 -3.74 -3.42
CA ASP A 134 8.26 -4.79 -3.49
C ASP A 134 7.80 -6.06 -2.73
N ASN A 135 7.06 -5.90 -1.63
CA ASN A 135 6.45 -7.03 -0.93
C ASN A 135 5.45 -7.81 -1.81
N VAL A 136 4.65 -7.12 -2.63
CA VAL A 136 3.74 -7.78 -3.58
C VAL A 136 4.54 -8.47 -4.68
N ALA A 137 5.51 -7.78 -5.26
CA ALA A 137 6.36 -8.34 -6.30
C ALA A 137 7.12 -9.60 -5.82
N LYS A 138 7.65 -9.59 -4.58
CA LYS A 138 8.29 -10.75 -3.94
C LYS A 138 7.37 -11.97 -3.84
N ILE A 139 6.10 -11.76 -3.49
CA ILE A 139 5.09 -12.84 -3.44
C ILE A 139 4.93 -13.47 -4.83
N ILE A 140 4.73 -12.64 -5.86
CA ILE A 140 4.57 -13.12 -7.24
C ILE A 140 5.82 -13.88 -7.72
N HIS A 141 7.01 -13.30 -7.51
CA HIS A 141 8.26 -13.92 -7.92
C HIS A 141 8.46 -15.28 -7.25
N LYS A 142 8.26 -15.38 -5.94
CA LYS A 142 8.42 -16.63 -5.19
C LYS A 142 7.47 -17.72 -5.67
N GLU A 143 6.21 -17.37 -5.88
CA GLU A 143 5.19 -18.32 -6.34
C GLU A 143 5.47 -18.80 -7.77
N LEU A 144 5.89 -17.91 -8.67
CA LEU A 144 6.33 -18.29 -10.01
C LEU A 144 7.59 -19.17 -9.97
N ALA A 145 8.60 -18.80 -9.19
CA ALA A 145 9.84 -19.57 -9.08
C ALA A 145 9.58 -20.98 -8.54
N THR A 146 8.69 -21.11 -7.55
CA THR A 146 8.29 -22.42 -7.01
C THR A 146 7.51 -23.22 -8.05
N LEU A 147 6.48 -22.62 -8.68
CA LEU A 147 5.65 -23.29 -9.69
C LEU A 147 6.45 -23.79 -10.89
N MET A 148 7.52 -23.08 -11.27
CA MET A 148 8.39 -23.42 -12.39
C MET A 148 9.55 -24.35 -12.01
N ASN A 149 9.60 -24.83 -10.76
CA ASN A 149 10.70 -25.65 -10.20
C ASN A 149 12.07 -24.98 -10.42
N LEU A 150 12.17 -23.69 -10.09
CA LEU A 150 13.41 -22.91 -10.11
C LEU A 150 14.05 -22.81 -8.72
N ILE A 151 13.24 -22.94 -7.66
CA ILE A 151 13.67 -22.94 -6.27
C ILE A 151 12.83 -23.93 -5.46
N GLU A 152 13.40 -24.43 -4.37
CA GLU A 152 12.71 -25.18 -3.32
C GLU A 152 12.77 -24.37 -2.01
N ASP A 153 11.99 -23.29 -1.96
CA ASP A 153 12.04 -22.33 -0.86
C ASP A 153 10.69 -22.24 -0.12
N THR A 154 10.68 -22.64 1.14
CA THR A 154 9.49 -22.59 2.02
C THR A 154 9.41 -21.33 2.89
N THR A 155 10.37 -20.41 2.78
CA THR A 155 10.44 -19.21 3.61
C THR A 155 9.22 -18.29 3.42
N PRO A 156 8.85 -17.50 4.43
CA PRO A 156 7.85 -16.44 4.26
C PRO A 156 8.31 -15.34 3.29
N TYR A 157 7.37 -14.72 2.59
CA TYR A 157 7.68 -13.70 1.57
C TYR A 157 8.42 -12.46 2.12
N TYR A 158 8.23 -12.14 3.41
CA TYR A 158 8.85 -10.95 4.03
C TYR A 158 10.34 -11.15 4.34
N THR A 159 10.80 -12.40 4.46
CA THR A 159 12.23 -12.75 4.55
C THR A 159 12.83 -13.14 3.20
N TYR A 160 11.99 -13.35 2.20
CA TYR A 160 12.42 -13.75 0.86
C TYR A 160 13.18 -12.63 0.15
N ILE A 161 14.32 -12.99 -0.44
CA ILE A 161 15.15 -12.14 -1.27
C ILE A 161 15.16 -12.75 -2.68
N PRO A 162 14.48 -12.13 -3.66
CA PRO A 162 14.47 -12.62 -5.03
C PRO A 162 15.87 -12.64 -5.65
N SER A 163 16.26 -13.78 -6.21
CA SER A 163 17.46 -13.84 -7.05
C SER A 163 17.25 -13.03 -8.33
N PRO A 164 18.22 -12.20 -8.77
CA PRO A 164 18.09 -11.40 -9.99
C PRO A 164 17.81 -12.22 -11.27
N PHE A 165 18.23 -13.48 -11.26
CA PHE A 165 18.06 -14.41 -12.35
C PHE A 165 17.94 -15.85 -11.83
N LEU A 166 17.00 -16.60 -12.39
CA LEU A 166 16.82 -18.02 -12.20
C LEU A 166 16.56 -18.70 -13.55
N GLU A 167 17.11 -19.90 -13.74
CA GLU A 167 16.98 -20.63 -15.00
C GLU A 167 16.97 -22.15 -14.77
N ASN A 168 16.16 -22.84 -15.58
CA ASN A 168 16.25 -24.28 -15.79
C ASN A 168 16.03 -24.60 -17.28
N ASN A 169 15.91 -25.88 -17.65
CA ASN A 169 15.75 -26.29 -19.06
C ASN A 169 14.48 -25.74 -19.74
N LYS A 170 13.46 -25.33 -18.97
CA LYS A 170 12.16 -24.91 -19.50
C LYS A 170 11.89 -23.41 -19.33
N TYR A 171 12.50 -22.76 -18.33
CA TYR A 171 12.15 -21.40 -17.93
C TYR A 171 13.37 -20.54 -17.63
N LYS A 172 13.23 -19.24 -17.88
CA LYS A 172 14.07 -18.17 -17.31
C LYS A 172 13.17 -17.21 -16.55
N LEU A 173 13.59 -16.79 -15.36
CA LEU A 173 12.88 -15.82 -14.54
C LEU A 173 13.87 -14.71 -14.16
N TYR A 174 13.55 -13.47 -14.55
CA TYR A 174 14.31 -12.29 -14.18
C TYR A 174 13.55 -11.48 -13.14
N TRP A 175 14.29 -10.90 -12.20
CA TRP A 175 13.79 -9.99 -11.18
C TRP A 175 14.48 -8.63 -11.30
N ASP A 176 13.68 -7.57 -11.42
CA ASP A 176 14.11 -6.17 -11.38
C ASP A 176 15.40 -5.89 -12.20
N ARG A 177 15.46 -6.44 -13.41
CA ARG A 177 16.64 -6.41 -14.27
C ARG A 177 16.37 -5.61 -15.54
N THR A 178 17.29 -4.71 -15.85
CA THR A 178 17.31 -3.98 -17.12
C THR A 178 17.56 -4.94 -18.28
N ILE A 179 16.71 -4.87 -19.30
CA ILE A 179 16.91 -5.58 -20.57
C ILE A 179 17.68 -4.66 -21.52
N LEU A 180 18.82 -5.15 -21.99
CA LEU A 180 19.57 -4.51 -23.06
C LEU A 180 18.88 -4.83 -24.38
N THR A 181 18.51 -3.79 -25.10
CA THR A 181 17.85 -3.86 -26.40
C THR A 181 18.72 -3.21 -27.47
N ASP A 182 18.57 -3.62 -28.73
CA ASP A 182 19.32 -3.02 -29.84
C ASP A 182 18.84 -1.60 -30.11
N LEU A 183 17.53 -1.36 -29.93
CA LEU A 183 16.96 -0.01 -29.88
C LEU A 183 17.14 0.65 -28.50
N ASN A 184 17.31 1.96 -28.48
CA ASN A 184 17.36 2.73 -27.23
C ASN A 184 15.95 2.88 -26.62
N ILE A 185 15.58 1.94 -25.75
CA ILE A 185 14.31 1.94 -25.01
C ILE A 185 14.57 2.40 -23.57
N THR A 186 14.01 3.55 -23.20
CA THR A 186 14.17 4.14 -21.85
C THR A 186 13.44 3.35 -20.77
N VAL A 187 12.38 2.64 -21.13
CA VAL A 187 11.57 1.84 -20.22
C VAL A 187 11.79 0.36 -20.49
N ASN A 188 12.89 -0.16 -19.92
CA ASN A 188 13.40 -1.51 -20.20
C ASN A 188 13.60 -2.37 -18.94
N ARG A 189 12.96 -1.99 -17.82
CA ARG A 189 13.09 -2.69 -16.53
C ARG A 189 11.70 -2.99 -15.92
N PRO A 190 11.01 -4.05 -16.40
CA PRO A 190 9.83 -4.60 -15.71
C PRO A 190 10.22 -5.22 -14.36
N ASP A 191 9.25 -5.35 -13.46
CA ASP A 191 9.50 -5.97 -12.15
C ASP A 191 9.90 -7.44 -12.27
N ILE A 192 9.21 -8.20 -13.13
CA ILE A 192 9.47 -9.63 -13.37
C ILE A 192 9.35 -9.93 -14.87
N ILE A 193 10.25 -10.78 -15.38
CA ILE A 193 10.15 -11.32 -16.74
C ILE A 193 10.21 -12.85 -16.66
N LEU A 194 9.18 -13.51 -17.18
CA LEU A 194 9.15 -14.96 -17.33
C LEU A 194 9.31 -15.33 -18.81
N ILE A 195 10.33 -16.12 -19.14
CA ILE A 195 10.52 -16.69 -20.47
C ILE A 195 10.27 -18.19 -20.41
N LYS A 196 9.36 -18.68 -21.27
CA LYS A 196 9.04 -20.08 -21.48
C LYS A 196 9.79 -20.56 -22.73
N LYS A 197 10.87 -21.32 -22.52
CA LYS A 197 11.77 -21.78 -23.60
C LYS A 197 11.10 -22.74 -24.58
N HIS A 198 10.20 -23.59 -24.10
CA HIS A 198 9.54 -24.61 -24.91
C HIS A 198 8.49 -24.03 -25.88
N THR A 199 7.78 -22.97 -25.48
CA THR A 199 6.83 -22.27 -26.35
C THR A 199 7.43 -21.08 -27.09
N ASN A 200 8.69 -20.70 -26.79
CA ASN A 200 9.30 -19.43 -27.22
C ASN A 200 8.40 -18.24 -26.88
N GLU A 201 7.94 -18.16 -25.64
CA GLU A 201 7.09 -17.06 -25.17
C GLU A 201 7.74 -16.31 -24.01
N ALA A 202 7.46 -15.02 -23.92
CA ALA A 202 7.80 -14.22 -22.75
C ALA A 202 6.58 -13.49 -22.18
N ILE A 203 6.66 -13.18 -20.89
CA ILE A 203 5.66 -12.41 -20.17
C ILE A 203 6.40 -11.34 -19.35
N LEU A 204 6.09 -10.07 -19.62
CA LEU A 204 6.53 -8.92 -18.85
C LEU A 204 5.47 -8.66 -17.77
N ILE A 205 5.84 -8.80 -16.50
CA ILE A 205 4.94 -8.67 -15.37
C ILE A 205 5.35 -7.43 -14.58
N ASP A 206 4.38 -6.55 -14.33
CA ASP A 206 4.62 -5.27 -13.68
C ASP A 206 3.54 -5.00 -12.64
N ILE A 207 3.94 -4.79 -11.40
CA ILE A 207 3.07 -4.69 -10.23
C ILE A 207 2.71 -3.21 -10.00
N ALA A 208 1.48 -2.92 -9.57
CA ALA A 208 1.17 -1.62 -8.98
C ALA A 208 0.17 -1.69 -7.84
N VAL A 209 0.32 -0.71 -6.95
CA VAL A 209 -0.53 -0.52 -5.78
C VAL A 209 -1.12 0.91 -5.74
N PRO A 210 -1.99 1.29 -6.70
CA PRO A 210 -2.55 2.65 -6.78
C PRO A 210 -3.71 2.87 -5.79
N ASN A 211 -4.26 4.08 -5.75
CA ASN A 211 -5.61 4.30 -5.18
C ASN A 211 -6.66 3.55 -5.99
N THR A 212 -7.78 3.18 -5.34
CA THR A 212 -8.89 2.46 -5.99
C THR A 212 -9.38 3.14 -7.26
N ASN A 213 -9.63 4.45 -7.22
CA ASN A 213 -10.11 5.23 -8.36
C ASN A 213 -9.15 5.22 -9.58
N ASN A 214 -7.88 4.84 -9.38
CA ASN A 214 -6.85 4.85 -10.41
C ASN A 214 -6.51 3.45 -10.94
N ILE A 215 -7.20 2.39 -10.51
CA ILE A 215 -6.88 0.99 -10.90
C ILE A 215 -6.89 0.84 -12.42
N ILE A 216 -8.00 1.21 -13.09
CA ILE A 216 -8.16 1.04 -14.54
C ILE A 216 -7.10 1.84 -15.30
N GLN A 217 -6.93 3.11 -14.95
CA GLN A 217 -5.93 3.97 -15.60
C GLN A 217 -4.51 3.40 -15.43
N THR A 218 -4.17 2.92 -14.23
CA THR A 218 -2.86 2.34 -13.94
C THR A 218 -2.61 1.08 -14.75
N TYR A 219 -3.64 0.23 -14.90
CA TYR A 219 -3.58 -0.98 -15.70
C TYR A 219 -3.22 -0.69 -17.15
N HIS A 220 -3.96 0.20 -17.82
CA HIS A 220 -3.69 0.56 -19.21
C HIS A 220 -2.37 1.29 -19.38
N THR A 221 -2.02 2.19 -18.45
CA THR A 221 -0.74 2.91 -18.48
C THR A 221 0.44 1.93 -18.47
N LYS A 222 0.39 0.85 -17.68
CA LYS A 222 1.46 -0.16 -17.67
C LYS A 222 1.55 -0.95 -18.98
N ILE A 223 0.41 -1.28 -19.61
CA ILE A 223 0.43 -1.92 -20.93
C ILE A 223 1.11 -1.02 -21.95
N SER A 224 0.68 0.24 -22.05
CA SER A 224 1.28 1.21 -22.96
C SER A 224 2.76 1.43 -22.67
N LYS A 225 3.14 1.50 -21.38
CA LYS A 225 4.51 1.73 -20.91
C LYS A 225 5.51 0.69 -21.44
N TYR A 226 5.14 -0.59 -21.51
CA TYR A 226 6.05 -1.67 -21.94
C TYR A 226 5.80 -2.17 -23.37
N LEU A 227 4.91 -1.54 -24.13
CA LEU A 227 4.56 -2.00 -25.47
C LEU A 227 5.78 -2.08 -26.39
N GLN A 228 6.59 -1.02 -26.41
CA GLN A 228 7.79 -0.96 -27.25
C GLN A 228 8.82 -2.03 -26.83
N LEU A 229 9.06 -2.20 -25.53
CA LEU A 229 9.95 -3.24 -25.02
C LEU A 229 9.45 -4.64 -25.41
N SER A 230 8.14 -4.87 -25.33
CA SER A 230 7.56 -6.17 -25.68
C SER A 230 7.79 -6.54 -27.14
N ILE A 231 7.58 -5.59 -28.06
CA ILE A 231 7.80 -5.75 -29.49
C ILE A 231 9.27 -6.03 -29.78
N GLU A 232 10.18 -5.24 -29.20
CA GLU A 232 11.62 -5.36 -29.42
C GLU A 232 12.15 -6.70 -28.90
N MET A 233 11.80 -7.07 -27.66
CA MET A 233 12.17 -8.37 -27.09
C MET A 233 11.63 -9.53 -27.92
N LYS A 234 10.43 -9.40 -28.51
CA LYS A 234 9.87 -10.43 -29.39
C LYS A 234 10.76 -10.64 -30.62
N SER A 235 11.22 -9.55 -31.22
CA SER A 235 12.13 -9.58 -32.37
C SER A 235 13.50 -10.15 -32.00
N MET A 236 14.17 -9.55 -31.01
CA MET A 236 15.54 -9.91 -30.61
C MET A 236 15.69 -11.36 -30.15
N LEU A 237 14.67 -11.89 -29.45
CA LEU A 237 14.69 -13.25 -28.92
C LEU A 237 13.93 -14.25 -29.80
N ASN A 238 13.47 -13.85 -30.98
CA ASN A 238 12.67 -14.65 -31.90
C ASN A 238 11.50 -15.38 -31.21
N LEU A 239 10.76 -14.65 -30.37
CA LEU A 239 9.65 -15.20 -29.59
C LEU A 239 8.40 -15.32 -30.45
N LYS A 240 7.65 -16.42 -30.28
CA LYS A 240 6.31 -16.58 -30.85
C LYS A 240 5.35 -15.55 -30.28
N LYS A 241 5.44 -15.30 -28.97
CA LYS A 241 4.57 -14.36 -28.25
C LYS A 241 5.33 -13.64 -27.14
N ASN A 242 5.07 -12.35 -26.97
CA ASN A 242 5.49 -11.60 -25.80
C ASN A 242 4.28 -10.83 -25.25
N SER A 243 3.93 -11.06 -23.99
CA SER A 243 2.73 -10.49 -23.36
C SER A 243 3.11 -9.52 -22.26
N ILE A 244 2.33 -8.44 -22.10
CA ILE A 244 2.46 -7.53 -20.96
C ILE A 244 1.31 -7.80 -20.01
N LEU A 245 1.65 -8.06 -18.74
CA LEU A 245 0.70 -8.53 -17.75
C LEU A 245 0.80 -7.68 -16.47
N PRO A 246 0.08 -6.54 -16.40
CA PRO A 246 0.04 -5.75 -15.19
C PRO A 246 -0.68 -6.48 -14.06
N LEU A 247 -0.11 -6.48 -12.86
CA LEU A 247 -0.75 -6.98 -11.64
C LEU A 247 -1.08 -5.79 -10.74
N VAL A 248 -2.31 -5.30 -10.84
CA VAL A 248 -2.76 -4.07 -10.16
C VAL A 248 -3.72 -4.41 -9.03
N ILE A 249 -3.45 -3.90 -7.82
CA ILE A 249 -4.31 -4.03 -6.64
C ILE A 249 -4.43 -2.67 -5.93
N SER A 250 -5.61 -2.28 -5.46
CA SER A 250 -5.72 -1.03 -4.69
C SER A 250 -4.91 -1.08 -3.40
N ASN A 251 -4.35 0.06 -3.00
CA ASN A 251 -3.67 0.24 -1.72
C ASN A 251 -4.56 -0.01 -0.48
N VAL A 252 -5.88 -0.06 -0.64
CA VAL A 252 -6.82 -0.45 0.42
C VAL A 252 -7.36 -1.87 0.22
N GLY A 253 -6.73 -2.67 -0.64
CA GLY A 253 -7.02 -4.09 -0.81
C GLY A 253 -8.19 -4.39 -1.76
N VAL A 254 -8.71 -3.43 -2.52
CA VAL A 254 -9.69 -3.70 -3.59
C VAL A 254 -9.01 -4.47 -4.73
N VAL A 255 -9.60 -5.59 -5.11
CA VAL A 255 -9.10 -6.53 -6.12
C VAL A 255 -9.90 -6.36 -7.42
N PRO A 256 -9.29 -5.90 -8.52
CA PRO A 256 -9.97 -5.87 -9.82
C PRO A 256 -10.08 -7.25 -10.46
N ASN A 257 -11.06 -7.43 -11.36
CA ASN A 257 -11.21 -8.65 -12.14
C ASN A 257 -9.96 -8.96 -12.98
N SER A 258 -9.31 -7.93 -13.53
CA SER A 258 -8.08 -8.07 -14.31
C SER A 258 -6.93 -8.71 -13.51
N LEU A 259 -6.81 -8.44 -12.20
CA LEU A 259 -5.79 -9.11 -11.37
C LEU A 259 -6.08 -10.61 -11.26
N VAL A 260 -7.35 -10.98 -11.06
CA VAL A 260 -7.76 -12.39 -10.95
C VAL A 260 -7.49 -13.13 -12.27
N GLU A 261 -7.87 -12.53 -13.40
CA GLU A 261 -7.66 -13.08 -14.73
C GLU A 261 -6.17 -13.23 -15.06
N ASN A 262 -5.37 -12.21 -14.75
CA ASN A 262 -3.93 -12.22 -15.01
C ASN A 262 -3.21 -13.26 -14.16
N LEU A 263 -3.55 -13.42 -12.88
CA LEU A 263 -3.00 -14.48 -12.03
C LEU A 263 -3.35 -15.88 -12.58
N LYS A 264 -4.59 -16.08 -13.04
CA LYS A 264 -5.00 -17.34 -13.69
C LYS A 264 -4.21 -17.62 -14.96
N SER A 265 -3.92 -16.59 -15.77
CA SER A 265 -3.10 -16.72 -16.98
C SER A 265 -1.65 -17.17 -16.69
N LEU A 266 -1.17 -16.92 -15.48
CA LEU A 266 0.12 -17.38 -14.96
C LEU A 266 0.04 -18.76 -14.30
N HIS A 267 -1.13 -19.40 -14.29
CA HIS A 267 -1.41 -20.63 -13.55
C HIS A 267 -1.20 -20.51 -12.04
N LEU A 268 -1.33 -19.29 -11.50
CA LEU A 268 -1.29 -19.05 -10.06
C LEU A 268 -2.67 -19.26 -9.44
N ASN A 269 -2.70 -19.93 -8.29
CA ASN A 269 -3.94 -20.23 -7.58
C ASN A 269 -4.51 -18.97 -6.92
N ASP A 270 -5.85 -18.81 -6.90
CA ASP A 270 -6.56 -17.70 -6.25
C ASP A 270 -6.14 -17.46 -4.78
N SER A 271 -5.62 -18.47 -4.08
CA SER A 271 -5.07 -18.33 -2.73
C SER A 271 -3.93 -17.31 -2.63
N ILE A 272 -3.19 -17.04 -3.71
CA ILE A 272 -2.16 -15.99 -3.75
C ILE A 272 -2.74 -14.60 -3.52
N ILE A 273 -3.99 -14.36 -3.91
CA ILE A 273 -4.69 -13.07 -3.72
C ILE A 273 -4.76 -12.74 -2.23
N ILE A 274 -4.96 -13.75 -1.36
CA ILE A 274 -4.99 -13.55 0.09
C ILE A 274 -3.63 -13.04 0.58
N LYS A 275 -2.52 -13.59 0.06
CA LYS A 275 -1.16 -13.15 0.42
C LYS A 275 -0.89 -11.72 -0.07
N ILE A 276 -1.21 -11.44 -1.35
CA ILE A 276 -1.05 -10.11 -1.97
C ILE A 276 -1.85 -9.06 -1.19
N GLN A 277 -3.15 -9.34 -0.97
CA GLN A 277 -4.05 -8.44 -0.27
C GLN A 277 -3.57 -8.18 1.16
N LYS A 278 -3.18 -9.23 1.90
CA LYS A 278 -2.61 -9.09 3.24
C LYS A 278 -1.35 -8.21 3.24
N ALA A 279 -0.43 -8.42 2.31
CA ALA A 279 0.80 -7.63 2.22
C ALA A 279 0.51 -6.14 1.94
N VAL A 280 -0.44 -5.86 1.05
CA VAL A 280 -0.87 -4.48 0.74
C VAL A 280 -1.54 -3.82 1.95
N LEU A 281 -2.49 -4.50 2.58
CA LEU A 281 -3.22 -3.97 3.74
C LEU A 281 -2.27 -3.68 4.91
N LEU A 282 -1.35 -4.59 5.21
CA LEU A 282 -0.34 -4.39 6.25
C LEU A 282 0.62 -3.26 5.90
N GLY A 283 1.08 -3.18 4.64
CA GLY A 283 1.92 -2.07 4.19
C GLY A 283 1.23 -0.72 4.33
N THR A 284 -0.05 -0.63 3.95
CA THR A 284 -0.86 0.58 4.12
C THR A 284 -1.11 0.92 5.59
N TYR A 285 -1.42 -0.08 6.42
CA TYR A 285 -1.52 0.07 7.87
C TYR A 285 -0.24 0.69 8.43
N HIS A 286 0.93 0.17 8.06
CA HIS A 286 2.23 0.63 8.57
C HIS A 286 2.51 2.08 8.14
N ILE A 287 2.24 2.42 6.87
CA ILE A 287 2.35 3.78 6.35
C ILE A 287 1.53 4.76 7.20
N VAL A 288 0.25 4.44 7.41
CA VAL A 288 -0.68 5.35 8.11
C VAL A 288 -0.29 5.46 9.58
N ARG A 289 0.03 4.34 10.23
CA ARG A 289 0.44 4.33 11.64
C ARG A 289 1.70 5.17 11.87
N LYS A 290 2.75 4.93 11.08
CA LYS A 290 3.99 5.71 11.11
C LYS A 290 3.74 7.21 10.87
N PHE A 291 2.87 7.54 9.90
CA PHE A 291 2.51 8.92 9.60
C PHE A 291 1.83 9.64 10.77
N LEU A 292 0.96 8.93 11.51
CA LEU A 292 0.29 9.47 12.69
C LEU A 292 1.26 9.63 13.87
N GLU A 293 2.12 8.65 14.13
CA GLU A 293 3.11 8.69 15.22
C GLU A 293 4.11 9.86 15.05
N GLN A 294 4.53 10.15 13.81
CA GLN A 294 5.41 11.30 13.51
C GLN A 294 4.79 12.67 13.85
N SER A 295 3.48 12.73 14.11
CA SER A 295 2.79 13.97 14.48
C SER A 295 2.68 14.22 15.98
N ASP A 296 2.80 13.18 16.80
CA ASP A 296 2.72 13.31 18.26
C ASP A 296 4.02 13.92 18.82
N HIS A 297 5.16 13.65 18.20
CA HIS A 297 6.45 14.24 18.59
C HIS A 297 6.55 15.75 18.33
N VAL A 298 5.87 16.28 17.31
CA VAL A 298 5.84 17.74 17.06
C VAL A 298 4.95 18.46 18.08
N SER A 299 4.01 17.74 18.68
CA SER A 299 3.07 18.25 19.69
C SER A 299 3.69 18.31 21.10
N GLN A 300 4.63 17.41 21.42
CA GLN A 300 5.29 17.36 22.73
C GLN A 300 6.39 18.41 22.92
N ILE A 301 7.04 18.88 21.84
CA ILE A 301 8.08 19.92 21.93
C ILE A 301 7.50 21.31 22.31
N ARG A 302 6.20 21.53 22.12
CA ARG A 302 5.54 22.82 22.42
C ARG A 302 4.98 22.96 23.84
N LEU A 303 5.18 21.97 24.72
CA LEU A 303 4.67 22.00 26.09
C LEU A 303 5.77 21.92 27.17
N ALA A 304 7.04 22.22 26.82
CA ALA A 304 8.04 22.48 27.85
C ALA A 304 7.70 23.83 28.55
N PRO A 305 7.57 23.88 29.89
CA PRO A 305 7.28 25.12 30.60
C PRO A 305 8.47 26.07 30.43
N VAL A 306 8.16 27.36 30.20
CA VAL A 306 9.13 28.45 30.34
C VAL A 306 9.51 28.54 31.82
N GLY A 307 10.57 27.82 32.18
CA GLY A 307 11.17 27.82 33.51
C GLY A 307 12.24 28.88 33.62
N GLN A 308 11.88 29.97 34.31
CA GLN A 308 12.69 30.81 35.19
C GLN A 308 14.16 31.09 34.83
N SER A 309 14.39 32.39 34.58
CA SER A 309 15.61 33.15 34.84
C SER A 309 16.55 32.51 35.86
N SER A 310 17.72 32.08 35.40
CA SER A 310 18.92 31.97 36.22
C SER A 310 19.99 32.88 35.62
N VAL A 311 20.44 33.80 36.46
CA VAL A 311 21.49 34.77 36.21
C VAL A 311 22.80 34.01 35.99
N GLY A 312 23.28 33.98 34.75
CA GLY A 312 24.58 33.41 34.40
C GLY A 312 25.70 34.39 34.74
N HIS A 313 26.38 34.13 35.86
CA HIS A 313 27.66 34.72 36.22
C HIS A 313 28.71 34.29 35.18
N PHE A 314 29.36 35.25 34.52
CA PHE A 314 30.53 35.01 33.67
C PHE A 314 31.73 34.62 34.54
N PRO A 315 32.54 33.65 34.09
CA PRO A 315 33.98 33.75 34.27
C PRO A 315 34.68 33.88 32.92
N SER A 316 35.60 34.83 32.92
CA SER A 316 36.55 35.20 31.89
C SER A 316 37.65 34.15 31.69
N ASP A 317 38.30 34.28 30.54
CA ASP A 317 39.67 33.84 30.23
C ASP A 317 39.95 32.35 29.97
N ALA A 318 40.16 32.01 28.70
CA ALA A 318 41.52 32.01 28.10
C ALA A 318 41.53 31.17 26.81
N ARG A 319 41.79 31.82 25.66
CA ARG A 319 42.32 31.16 24.45
C ARG A 319 43.78 31.56 24.28
N ILE A 320 44.64 30.55 24.37
CA ILE A 320 45.64 30.12 23.37
C ILE A 320 46.36 31.23 22.58
N ASN A 321 47.68 31.30 22.73
CA ASN A 321 48.62 31.44 21.62
C ASN A 321 50.01 30.91 22.02
N GLY A 322 50.64 30.10 21.14
CA GLY A 322 52.05 29.77 21.25
C GLY A 322 52.53 28.47 20.60
N ARG A 323 52.41 28.33 19.28
CA ARG A 323 53.53 27.98 18.38
C ARG A 323 53.17 28.18 16.92
#